data_AF-A0A2V9VU23-F1
#
_entry.id   AF-A0A2V9VU23-F1
#
_cell.length_a   1.000
_cell.length_b   1.000
_cell.length_c   1.000
_cell.angle_alpha   90.00
_cell.angle_beta   90.00
_cell.angle_gamma   90.00
#
_symmetry.space_group_name_H-M   'P 1'
#
loop_
_entity.id
_entity.type
_entity.pdbx_description
1 polymer ?
#
loop_
_entity_poly.entity_id
_entity_poly.type
_entity_poly.pdbx_seq_one_letter_code
_entity_poly.pdbx_strand_id
1 'polypeptide(L)'
;TESSNTCDTHGSADKRNCVGYAINELYAGALSADGEFNDYVTHFPSRDQTITWPSSVDPWVSSTDLDQSRGDQVGFDFFFTSGVTRGLPTMVPIAMLYSTPEDAANEIAYLYKRHYPISWIEMGEEADGQHMLPEDYAALYVQFATAIHRLVPEAKLGGPPFEGTFGDVEVWPDANGKVSWLGRFLDYLKARGRISDFTFFSFEHYPYQDKPTYSWADLYPEPGYVSHIVQVWKDNGLPSNIPFFMTEGNIGGGAGTTTVKGALWLADYVGTMMSEGAGATYYFHYMPNPVHYGAYPLLLIDESYKVIGYPPQYMASLVITKEWVQPVDAPHKQFKAASDVNDAAGNVLVTAYAVERPDGQWSVMLVNRDQSNDHAVRVSFAGLPASGSKGKDVKGGRERYFSGQVARITFGSNEYQWHQEGTQGHADPDGPPAKSTVKGGAEELYQLPKASITVLRGRLTD
;
A
#
# COMPACT_ATOMS: atom_id res chain seq x y z
N THR A 1 -11.81 -5.36 -34.29
CA THR A 1 -12.04 -4.23 -33.37
C THR A 1 -12.71 -3.13 -34.16
N GLU A 2 -13.74 -2.48 -33.62
CA GLU A 2 -14.37 -1.31 -34.26
C GLU A 2 -13.85 -0.04 -33.57
N SER A 3 -13.55 0.98 -34.38
CA SER A 3 -13.07 2.27 -33.88
C SER A 3 -14.19 3.06 -33.20
N SER A 4 -13.82 3.95 -32.27
CA SER A 4 -14.76 4.85 -31.60
C SER A 4 -15.49 5.78 -32.56
N ASN A 5 -14.88 6.17 -33.69
CA ASN A 5 -15.42 7.12 -34.67
C ASN A 5 -15.86 8.47 -34.07
N THR A 6 -15.33 8.82 -32.89
CA THR A 6 -15.66 10.06 -32.18
C THR A 6 -14.46 11.00 -32.28
N CYS A 7 -14.65 12.17 -32.88
CA CYS A 7 -13.63 13.21 -32.95
C CYS A 7 -13.72 14.13 -31.73
N ASP A 8 -12.61 14.68 -31.29
CA ASP A 8 -12.60 15.71 -30.24
C ASP A 8 -12.95 17.12 -30.78
N THR A 9 -12.73 18.15 -29.96
CA THR A 9 -13.02 19.56 -30.27
C THR A 9 -12.17 20.18 -31.39
N HIS A 10 -11.11 19.51 -31.86
CA HIS A 10 -10.25 19.95 -32.95
C HIS A 10 -10.77 19.56 -34.35
N GLY A 11 -11.91 18.85 -34.41
CA GLY A 11 -12.68 18.62 -35.63
C GLY A 11 -12.17 17.46 -36.51
N SER A 12 -13.00 17.03 -37.46
CA SER A 12 -12.81 15.79 -38.22
C SER A 12 -11.85 15.87 -39.41
N ALA A 13 -11.08 16.96 -39.52
CA ALA A 13 -10.17 17.17 -40.64
C ALA A 13 -8.97 16.22 -40.60
N ASP A 14 -8.50 15.87 -39.39
CA ASP A 14 -7.54 14.80 -39.17
C ASP A 14 -8.29 13.51 -38.82
N LYS A 15 -8.14 12.46 -39.64
CA LYS A 15 -8.81 11.18 -39.38
C LYS A 15 -8.34 10.54 -38.08
N ARG A 16 -7.10 10.79 -37.64
CA ARG A 16 -6.55 10.29 -36.36
C ARG A 16 -7.33 10.83 -35.17
N ASN A 17 -7.85 12.05 -35.28
CA ASN A 17 -8.72 12.65 -34.27
C ASN A 17 -9.98 11.81 -34.01
N CYS A 18 -10.46 11.08 -35.02
CA CYS A 18 -11.72 10.36 -34.96
C CYS A 18 -11.56 8.86 -34.76
N VAL A 19 -10.33 8.30 -34.84
CA VAL A 19 -10.10 6.85 -34.79
C VAL A 19 -9.19 6.45 -33.64
N GLY A 20 -9.77 6.03 -32.51
CA GLY A 20 -9.06 5.40 -31.41
C GLY A 20 -8.94 3.88 -31.61
N TYR A 21 -7.74 3.34 -31.50
CA TYR A 21 -7.47 1.90 -31.43
C TYR A 21 -6.41 1.64 -30.35
N ALA A 22 -6.54 0.54 -29.61
CA ALA A 22 -5.38 -0.06 -28.93
C ALA A 22 -4.47 -0.66 -30.00
N ILE A 23 -3.27 -0.10 -30.15
CA ILE A 23 -2.30 -0.52 -31.17
C ILE A 23 -1.47 -1.67 -30.58
N ASN A 24 -1.60 -2.88 -31.16
CA ASN A 24 -0.78 -4.02 -30.78
C ASN A 24 0.59 -3.99 -31.49
N GLU A 25 0.60 -3.71 -32.80
CA GLU A 25 1.80 -3.65 -33.63
C GLU A 25 1.51 -2.80 -34.88
N LEU A 26 2.50 -2.04 -35.36
CA LEU A 26 2.37 -1.22 -36.57
C LEU A 26 3.20 -1.80 -37.71
N TYR A 27 2.54 -1.97 -38.84
CA TYR A 27 3.12 -2.47 -40.09
C TYR A 27 3.26 -1.28 -41.04
N ALA A 28 4.42 -1.13 -41.68
CA ALA A 28 4.66 -0.04 -42.65
C ALA A 28 5.40 -0.59 -43.86
N GLY A 29 4.75 -0.55 -45.01
CA GLY A 29 5.15 -1.35 -46.17
C GLY A 29 4.48 -0.90 -47.47
N ALA A 30 4.70 -1.66 -48.53
CA ALA A 30 4.01 -1.45 -49.81
C ALA A 30 3.28 -2.71 -50.28
N LEU A 31 2.15 -2.50 -50.94
CA LEU A 31 1.45 -3.58 -51.64
C LEU A 31 2.17 -3.87 -52.96
N SER A 32 2.46 -5.14 -53.24
CA SER A 32 2.87 -5.60 -54.56
C SER A 32 1.70 -5.53 -55.56
N ALA A 33 2.00 -5.71 -56.85
CA ALA A 33 1.01 -5.62 -57.93
C ALA A 33 -0.11 -6.68 -57.83
N ASP A 34 0.14 -7.80 -57.14
CA ASP A 34 -0.80 -8.87 -56.83
C ASP A 34 -1.49 -8.71 -55.46
N GLY A 35 -1.19 -7.62 -54.73
CA GLY A 35 -1.87 -7.25 -53.49
C GLY A 35 -1.25 -7.82 -52.21
N GLU A 36 -0.06 -8.43 -52.27
CA GLU A 36 0.68 -8.87 -51.08
C GLU A 36 1.29 -7.66 -50.37
N PHE A 37 1.09 -7.56 -49.05
CA PHE A 37 1.68 -6.49 -48.25
C PHE A 37 3.11 -6.84 -47.87
N ASN A 38 4.07 -6.11 -48.44
CA ASN A 38 5.49 -6.21 -48.10
C ASN A 38 5.79 -5.27 -46.95
N ASP A 39 5.85 -5.80 -45.73
CA ASP A 39 6.21 -5.03 -44.57
C ASP A 39 7.70 -4.67 -44.57
N TYR A 40 8.00 -3.40 -44.30
CA TYR A 40 9.37 -2.88 -44.19
C TYR A 40 9.79 -2.67 -42.72
N VAL A 41 8.87 -2.88 -41.78
CA VAL A 41 9.16 -2.84 -40.34
C VAL A 41 9.75 -4.20 -39.92
N THR A 42 10.88 -4.16 -39.24
CA THR A 42 11.49 -5.37 -38.65
C THR A 42 10.89 -5.59 -37.26
N HIS A 43 10.14 -6.67 -37.10
CA HIS A 43 9.54 -7.05 -35.81
C HIS A 43 10.40 -8.08 -35.08
N PHE A 44 10.83 -7.75 -33.88
CA PHE A 44 11.57 -8.65 -33.01
C PHE A 44 11.35 -8.25 -31.54
N PRO A 45 11.28 -9.20 -30.60
CA PRO A 45 11.01 -8.92 -29.19
C PRO A 45 12.23 -8.29 -28.51
N SER A 46 12.46 -7.01 -28.76
CA SER A 46 13.52 -6.21 -28.15
C SER A 46 13.05 -4.78 -27.85
N ARG A 47 13.88 -4.04 -27.10
CA ARG A 47 13.69 -2.60 -26.89
C ARG A 47 14.26 -1.73 -28.03
N ASP A 48 14.83 -2.35 -29.07
CA ASP A 48 15.40 -1.69 -30.25
C ASP A 48 14.42 -1.67 -31.45
N GLN A 49 13.11 -1.82 -31.22
CA GLN A 49 12.09 -1.77 -32.26
C GLN A 49 11.94 -0.35 -32.84
N THR A 50 11.36 -0.24 -34.04
CA THR A 50 10.97 1.04 -34.64
C THR A 50 10.10 1.85 -33.67
N ILE A 51 10.62 3.00 -33.25
CA ILE A 51 9.92 3.91 -32.34
C ILE A 51 8.62 4.36 -32.99
N THR A 52 7.51 4.07 -32.32
CA THR A 52 6.19 4.55 -32.71
C THR A 52 5.87 5.79 -31.87
N TRP A 53 5.59 6.90 -32.54
CA TRP A 53 5.16 8.13 -31.88
C TRP A 53 3.63 8.18 -31.84
N PRO A 54 2.98 7.99 -30.69
CA PRO A 54 1.59 8.40 -30.56
C PRO A 54 1.55 9.94 -30.64
N SER A 55 0.72 10.49 -31.52
CA SER A 55 0.40 11.92 -31.45
C SER A 55 -0.58 12.12 -30.31
N SER A 56 -0.14 12.74 -29.23
CA SER A 56 -1.04 13.25 -28.21
C SER A 56 -1.54 14.63 -28.62
N VAL A 57 -2.85 14.86 -28.53
CA VAL A 57 -3.47 16.20 -28.59
C VAL A 57 -3.51 16.86 -27.21
N ASP A 58 -2.96 16.19 -26.20
CA ASP A 58 -2.84 16.70 -24.85
C ASP A 58 -1.93 17.94 -24.84
N PRO A 59 -2.46 19.14 -24.53
CA PRO A 59 -1.74 20.41 -24.68
C PRO A 59 -0.52 20.55 -23.76
N TRP A 60 -0.29 19.59 -22.87
CA TRP A 60 0.83 19.56 -21.92
C TRP A 60 2.07 18.84 -22.45
N VAL A 61 2.00 18.15 -23.60
CA VAL A 61 3.14 17.42 -24.18
C VAL A 61 3.58 18.10 -25.47
N SER A 62 4.73 18.76 -25.44
CA SER A 62 5.41 19.32 -26.59
C SER A 62 6.57 18.44 -27.05
N SER A 63 7.12 18.71 -28.24
CA SER A 63 8.32 18.00 -28.71
C SER A 63 9.54 18.20 -27.79
N THR A 64 9.56 19.25 -26.97
CA THR A 64 10.64 19.52 -26.00
C THR A 64 10.50 18.74 -24.69
N ASP A 65 9.32 18.18 -24.41
CA ASP A 65 9.06 17.37 -23.21
C ASP A 65 9.43 15.89 -23.43
N LEU A 66 9.80 15.53 -24.66
CA LEU A 66 10.24 14.20 -25.01
C LEU A 66 11.57 13.86 -24.33
N ASP A 67 11.52 12.95 -23.37
CA ASP A 67 12.69 12.39 -22.71
C ASP A 67 12.80 10.89 -22.97
N GLN A 68 13.43 10.52 -24.09
CA GLN A 68 13.66 9.12 -24.47
C GLN A 68 14.48 8.36 -23.41
N SER A 69 15.26 9.05 -22.57
CA SER A 69 16.07 8.40 -21.54
C SER A 69 15.23 7.82 -20.41
N ARG A 70 13.98 8.29 -20.24
CA ARG A 70 13.03 7.79 -19.24
C ARG A 70 12.35 6.48 -19.66
N GLY A 71 12.40 6.14 -20.95
CA GLY A 71 11.77 4.94 -21.51
C GLY A 71 10.23 4.99 -21.51
N ASP A 72 9.62 3.90 -21.96
CA ASP A 72 8.17 3.74 -21.98
C ASP A 72 7.62 3.32 -20.62
N GLN A 73 6.42 3.80 -20.27
CA GLN A 73 5.69 3.30 -19.11
C GLN A 73 5.27 1.84 -19.32
N VAL A 74 5.22 1.08 -18.23
CA VAL A 74 4.76 -0.31 -18.26
C VAL A 74 3.26 -0.34 -18.59
N GLY A 75 2.91 -0.95 -19.73
CA GLY A 75 1.52 -1.18 -20.10
C GLY A 75 0.83 -2.24 -19.21
N PHE A 76 -0.49 -2.14 -19.07
CA PHE A 76 -1.28 -3.01 -18.19
C PHE A 76 -1.16 -4.50 -18.49
N ASP A 77 -1.15 -4.93 -19.75
CA ASP A 77 -1.00 -6.36 -20.06
C ASP A 77 0.33 -6.91 -19.56
N PHE A 78 1.43 -6.16 -19.75
CA PHE A 78 2.72 -6.58 -19.24
C PHE A 78 2.72 -6.60 -17.71
N PHE A 79 2.18 -5.58 -17.05
CA PHE A 79 2.03 -5.56 -15.59
C PHE A 79 1.32 -6.83 -15.07
N PHE A 80 0.11 -7.11 -15.56
CA PHE A 80 -0.68 -8.25 -15.07
C PHE A 80 -0.11 -9.62 -15.46
N THR A 81 0.63 -9.72 -16.57
CA THR A 81 1.23 -10.99 -17.03
C THR A 81 2.67 -11.22 -16.56
N SER A 82 3.35 -10.20 -16.02
CA SER A 82 4.73 -10.28 -15.52
C SER A 82 4.89 -11.16 -14.28
N GLY A 83 3.78 -11.43 -13.56
CA GLY A 83 3.78 -12.14 -12.28
C GLY A 83 4.01 -11.24 -11.06
N VAL A 84 4.17 -9.92 -11.24
CA VAL A 84 4.37 -8.97 -10.12
C VAL A 84 3.23 -8.99 -9.09
N THR A 85 1.99 -9.19 -9.54
CA THR A 85 0.81 -9.30 -8.68
C THR A 85 0.74 -10.64 -7.93
N ARG A 86 1.55 -11.63 -8.35
CA ARG A 86 1.49 -13.01 -7.86
C ARG A 86 0.09 -13.63 -7.96
N GLY A 87 -0.70 -13.18 -8.92
CA GLY A 87 -2.09 -13.61 -9.13
C GLY A 87 -3.09 -13.01 -8.14
N LEU A 88 -2.67 -12.08 -7.28
CA LEU A 88 -3.57 -11.35 -6.39
C LEU A 88 -4.24 -10.17 -7.15
N PRO A 89 -5.46 -9.77 -6.74
CA PRO A 89 -6.07 -8.55 -7.23
C PRO A 89 -5.23 -7.31 -6.93
N THR A 90 -5.20 -6.37 -7.88
CA THR A 90 -4.47 -5.09 -7.76
C THR A 90 -5.44 -3.91 -7.71
N MET A 91 -5.12 -2.90 -6.91
CA MET A 91 -5.74 -1.58 -7.01
C MET A 91 -5.12 -0.84 -8.19
N VAL A 92 -5.94 -0.30 -9.08
CA VAL A 92 -5.49 0.42 -10.28
C VAL A 92 -5.88 1.90 -10.17
N PRO A 93 -4.96 2.84 -10.40
CA PRO A 93 -5.29 4.25 -10.40
C PRO A 93 -5.86 4.66 -11.77
N ILE A 94 -6.67 5.71 -11.79
CA ILE A 94 -7.01 6.46 -13.00
C ILE A 94 -6.52 7.91 -12.88
N ALA A 95 -6.15 8.51 -14.01
CA ALA A 95 -5.83 9.93 -14.03
C ALA A 95 -7.12 10.77 -13.98
N MET A 96 -7.28 11.60 -12.94
CA MET A 96 -8.45 12.48 -12.78
C MET A 96 -8.22 13.87 -13.38
N LEU A 97 -7.10 14.52 -13.05
CA LEU A 97 -6.85 15.92 -13.45
C LEU A 97 -6.24 16.06 -14.85
N TYR A 98 -5.56 15.02 -15.32
CA TYR A 98 -4.81 15.01 -16.58
C TYR A 98 -5.41 14.02 -17.59
N SER A 99 -6.71 13.74 -17.49
CA SER A 99 -7.41 12.84 -18.41
C SER A 99 -8.91 13.20 -18.52
N THR A 100 -9.66 12.40 -19.27
CA THR A 100 -11.10 12.57 -19.48
C THR A 100 -11.90 11.43 -18.85
N PRO A 101 -13.18 11.65 -18.49
CA PRO A 101 -14.06 10.58 -18.02
C PRO A 101 -14.15 9.40 -18.99
N GLU A 102 -14.14 9.66 -20.29
CA GLU A 102 -14.20 8.64 -21.35
C GLU A 102 -12.94 7.76 -21.37
N ASP A 103 -11.76 8.35 -21.20
CA ASP A 103 -10.49 7.61 -21.16
C ASP A 103 -10.43 6.69 -19.94
N ALA A 104 -10.76 7.22 -18.76
CA ALA A 104 -10.85 6.40 -17.54
C ALA A 104 -11.87 5.27 -17.68
N ALA A 105 -13.05 5.54 -18.24
CA ALA A 105 -14.05 4.50 -18.48
C ALA A 105 -13.55 3.42 -19.44
N ASN A 106 -12.85 3.80 -20.51
CA ASN A 106 -12.25 2.88 -21.47
C ASN A 106 -11.13 2.05 -20.87
N GLU A 107 -10.28 2.65 -20.02
CA GLU A 107 -9.24 1.96 -19.27
C GLU A 107 -9.85 0.88 -18.38
N ILE A 108 -10.82 1.23 -17.54
CA ILE A 108 -11.46 0.28 -16.63
C ILE A 108 -12.22 -0.81 -17.41
N ALA A 109 -12.96 -0.43 -18.46
CA ALA A 109 -13.64 -1.40 -19.32
C ALA A 109 -12.64 -2.37 -20.00
N TYR A 110 -11.47 -1.87 -20.41
CA TYR A 110 -10.40 -2.70 -20.96
C TYR A 110 -9.95 -3.75 -19.95
N LEU A 111 -9.59 -3.33 -18.73
CA LEU A 111 -9.08 -4.23 -17.70
C LEU A 111 -10.11 -5.30 -17.30
N TYR A 112 -11.39 -4.93 -17.18
CA TYR A 112 -12.49 -5.88 -16.91
C TYR A 112 -12.69 -6.86 -18.08
N LYS A 113 -12.65 -6.40 -19.32
CA LYS A 113 -12.77 -7.24 -20.52
C LYS A 113 -11.61 -8.22 -20.68
N ARG A 114 -10.42 -7.85 -20.20
CA ARG A 114 -9.25 -8.75 -20.13
C ARG A 114 -9.34 -9.76 -18.98
N HIS A 115 -10.34 -9.62 -18.10
CA HIS A 115 -10.50 -10.41 -16.89
C HIS A 115 -9.29 -10.31 -15.94
N TYR A 116 -8.67 -9.13 -15.89
CA TYR A 116 -7.59 -8.90 -14.95
C TYR A 116 -8.13 -8.82 -13.51
N PRO A 117 -7.46 -9.46 -12.52
CA PRO A 117 -7.85 -9.35 -11.13
C PRO A 117 -7.66 -7.91 -10.61
N ILE A 118 -8.76 -7.17 -10.49
CA ILE A 118 -8.78 -5.81 -9.94
C ILE A 118 -9.51 -5.82 -8.60
N SER A 119 -8.92 -5.23 -7.57
CA SER A 119 -9.57 -5.07 -6.26
C SER A 119 -10.44 -3.82 -6.20
N TRP A 120 -9.87 -2.69 -6.65
CA TRP A 120 -10.37 -1.33 -6.43
C TRP A 120 -9.84 -0.41 -7.53
N ILE A 121 -10.53 0.70 -7.77
CA ILE A 121 -10.13 1.76 -8.70
C ILE A 121 -9.93 3.05 -7.90
N GLU A 122 -8.68 3.48 -7.81
CA GLU A 122 -8.30 4.71 -7.12
C GLU A 122 -8.47 5.88 -8.07
N MET A 123 -9.34 6.81 -7.68
CA MET A 123 -9.70 7.95 -8.52
C MET A 123 -8.70 9.07 -8.25
N GLY A 124 -7.70 9.22 -9.13
CA GLY A 124 -6.70 10.29 -9.09
C GLY A 124 -5.50 10.01 -8.19
N GLU A 125 -4.71 11.06 -7.98
CA GLU A 125 -3.48 11.07 -7.16
C GLU A 125 -3.44 12.40 -6.38
N GLU A 126 -3.03 12.37 -5.10
CA GLU A 126 -2.68 13.51 -4.23
C GLU A 126 -3.45 14.82 -4.53
N ALA A 127 -4.79 14.74 -4.46
CA ALA A 127 -5.65 15.86 -4.86
C ALA A 127 -5.42 17.11 -3.99
N ASP A 128 -5.00 16.90 -2.75
CA ASP A 128 -4.62 17.90 -1.77
C ASP A 128 -3.28 18.57 -2.09
N GLY A 129 -2.26 17.80 -2.46
CA GLY A 129 -0.97 18.31 -2.94
C GLY A 129 -1.07 19.08 -4.26
N GLN A 130 -2.01 18.69 -5.11
CA GLN A 130 -2.36 19.40 -6.35
C GLN A 130 -3.28 20.61 -6.10
N HIS A 131 -3.54 20.95 -4.83
CA HIS A 131 -4.28 22.13 -4.38
C HIS A 131 -5.71 22.22 -4.94
N MET A 132 -6.36 21.08 -5.18
CA MET A 132 -7.74 21.05 -5.62
C MET A 132 -8.70 21.41 -4.49
N LEU A 133 -9.73 22.19 -4.81
CA LEU A 133 -10.86 22.37 -3.91
C LEU A 133 -11.68 21.06 -3.80
N PRO A 134 -12.22 20.74 -2.60
CA PRO A 134 -13.02 19.53 -2.40
C PRO A 134 -14.25 19.46 -3.32
N GLU A 135 -14.93 20.58 -3.55
CA GLU A 135 -16.13 20.63 -4.37
C GLU A 135 -15.84 20.49 -5.87
N ASP A 136 -14.72 21.04 -6.33
CA ASP A 136 -14.29 20.92 -7.72
C ASP A 136 -13.85 19.48 -8.02
N TYR A 137 -13.08 18.89 -7.10
CA TYR A 137 -12.71 17.49 -7.19
C TYR A 137 -13.93 16.57 -7.13
N ALA A 138 -14.88 16.82 -6.23
CA ALA A 138 -16.12 16.05 -6.15
C ALA A 138 -16.98 16.18 -7.42
N ALA A 139 -16.96 17.35 -8.09
CA ALA A 139 -17.63 17.54 -9.37
C ALA A 139 -17.02 16.67 -10.48
N LEU A 140 -15.69 16.55 -10.51
CA LEU A 140 -14.99 15.63 -11.41
C LEU A 140 -15.29 14.18 -11.04
N TYR A 141 -15.18 13.83 -9.75
CA TYR A 141 -15.42 12.48 -9.23
C TYR A 141 -16.77 11.93 -9.71
N VAL A 142 -17.84 12.73 -9.61
CA VAL A 142 -19.18 12.35 -10.07
C VAL A 142 -19.25 12.13 -11.59
N GLN A 143 -18.54 12.92 -12.39
CA GLN A 143 -18.49 12.77 -13.84
C GLN A 143 -17.77 11.49 -14.24
N PHE A 144 -16.59 11.25 -13.68
CA PHE A 144 -15.80 10.04 -13.92
C PHE A 144 -16.54 8.79 -13.45
N ALA A 145 -17.11 8.80 -12.24
CA ALA A 145 -17.92 7.69 -11.74
C ALA A 145 -19.10 7.38 -12.67
N THR A 146 -19.76 8.41 -13.23
CA THR A 146 -20.86 8.22 -14.18
C THR A 146 -20.38 7.56 -15.49
N ALA A 147 -19.23 7.99 -16.02
CA ALA A 147 -18.66 7.42 -17.24
C ALA A 147 -18.21 5.97 -17.03
N ILE A 148 -17.50 5.69 -15.94
CA ILE A 148 -17.01 4.35 -15.60
C ILE A 148 -18.18 3.40 -15.38
N HIS A 149 -19.15 3.76 -14.54
CA HIS A 149 -20.30 2.90 -14.26
C HIS A 149 -21.21 2.66 -15.47
N ARG A 150 -21.16 3.51 -16.51
CA ARG A 150 -21.85 3.25 -17.78
C ARG A 150 -21.29 2.02 -18.49
N LEU A 151 -19.97 1.79 -18.40
CA LEU A 151 -19.31 0.65 -19.06
C LEU A 151 -19.09 -0.53 -18.10
N VAL A 152 -18.84 -0.25 -16.81
CA VAL A 152 -18.56 -1.24 -15.77
C VAL A 152 -19.37 -0.89 -14.50
N PRO A 153 -20.67 -1.26 -14.44
CA PRO A 153 -21.55 -0.91 -13.33
C PRO A 153 -21.06 -1.36 -11.95
N GLU A 154 -20.30 -2.45 -11.87
CA GLU A 154 -19.77 -3.06 -10.66
C GLU A 154 -18.43 -2.48 -10.16
N ALA A 155 -17.84 -1.53 -10.90
CA ALA A 155 -16.57 -0.91 -10.56
C ALA A 155 -16.58 -0.33 -9.14
N LYS A 156 -15.54 -0.61 -8.35
CA LYS A 156 -15.42 -0.11 -6.98
C LYS A 156 -14.49 1.08 -6.94
N LEU A 157 -15.06 2.28 -6.90
CA LEU A 157 -14.36 3.55 -6.98
C LEU A 157 -14.05 4.10 -5.59
N GLY A 158 -12.94 4.81 -5.44
CA GLY A 158 -12.55 5.40 -4.16
C GLY A 158 -11.40 6.38 -4.30
N GLY A 159 -10.76 6.71 -3.19
CA GLY A 159 -9.95 7.92 -3.09
C GLY A 159 -10.82 9.18 -2.91
N PRO A 160 -10.31 10.40 -3.12
CA PRO A 160 -8.95 10.66 -3.60
C PRO A 160 -7.91 10.16 -2.60
N PRO A 161 -6.76 9.67 -3.09
CA PRO A 161 -5.59 9.51 -2.24
C PRO A 161 -5.12 10.90 -1.80
N PHE A 162 -4.96 11.07 -0.48
CA PHE A 162 -4.32 12.25 0.09
C PHE A 162 -2.84 12.01 0.34
N GLU A 163 -2.04 13.07 0.25
CA GLU A 163 -0.66 13.10 0.73
C GLU A 163 -0.56 12.65 2.21
N GLY A 164 0.66 12.28 2.62
CA GLY A 164 0.96 11.92 3.99
C GLY A 164 0.82 13.11 4.94
N THR A 165 -0.21 13.10 5.79
CA THR A 165 -0.48 14.17 6.78
C THR A 165 -0.54 13.62 8.20
N PHE A 166 -0.37 14.50 9.20
CA PHE A 166 -0.49 14.18 10.63
C PHE A 166 -1.82 14.63 11.26
N GLY A 167 -2.66 15.32 10.49
CA GLY A 167 -3.96 15.82 10.90
C GLY A 167 -4.84 16.00 9.69
N ASP A 168 -5.95 16.70 9.82
CA ASP A 168 -6.87 16.90 8.70
C ASP A 168 -6.19 17.60 7.52
N VAL A 169 -6.67 17.29 6.33
CA VAL A 169 -6.38 18.09 5.14
C VAL A 169 -7.31 19.30 5.19
N GLU A 170 -6.75 20.47 5.48
CA GLU A 170 -7.52 21.72 5.59
C GLU A 170 -7.37 22.58 4.32
N VAL A 171 -8.49 23.15 3.88
CA VAL A 171 -8.55 24.18 2.84
C VAL A 171 -9.24 25.43 3.39
N TRP A 172 -9.19 26.54 2.64
CA TRP A 172 -9.88 27.76 3.06
C TRP A 172 -11.35 27.51 3.36
N PRO A 173 -11.93 28.16 4.39
CA PRO A 173 -13.28 27.85 4.83
C PRO A 173 -14.34 27.99 3.73
N ASP A 174 -15.32 27.09 3.70
CA ASP A 174 -16.52 27.26 2.89
C ASP A 174 -17.42 28.38 3.45
N ALA A 175 -18.59 28.60 2.82
CA ALA A 175 -19.56 29.60 3.28
C ALA A 175 -20.09 29.36 4.71
N ASN A 176 -19.92 28.16 5.27
CA ASN A 176 -20.32 27.77 6.62
C ASN A 176 -19.13 27.72 7.60
N GLY A 177 -17.92 28.07 7.17
CA GLY A 177 -16.71 28.02 7.98
C GLY A 177 -16.04 26.64 8.04
N LYS A 178 -16.47 25.65 7.24
CA LYS A 178 -15.89 24.31 7.23
C LYS A 178 -14.57 24.29 6.45
N VAL A 179 -13.52 23.79 7.08
CA VAL A 179 -12.16 23.73 6.49
C VAL A 179 -11.76 22.33 6.03
N SER A 180 -12.35 21.27 6.59
CA SER A 180 -12.01 19.89 6.25
C SER A 180 -12.25 19.57 4.77
N TRP A 181 -11.20 19.15 4.07
CA TRP A 181 -11.28 18.73 2.68
C TRP A 181 -12.19 17.51 2.54
N LEU A 182 -11.89 16.43 3.27
CA LEU A 182 -12.67 15.19 3.23
C LEU A 182 -14.13 15.45 3.59
N GLY A 183 -14.35 16.20 4.66
CA GLY A 183 -15.70 16.51 5.11
C GLY A 183 -16.51 17.25 4.04
N ARG A 184 -15.90 18.17 3.30
CA ARG A 184 -16.58 18.94 2.24
C ARG A 184 -16.83 18.11 0.98
N PHE A 185 -15.86 17.28 0.60
CA PHE A 185 -16.02 16.30 -0.49
C PHE A 185 -17.21 15.35 -0.23
N LEU A 186 -17.30 14.79 0.98
CA LEU A 186 -18.39 13.90 1.35
C LEU A 186 -19.75 14.60 1.38
N ASP A 187 -19.81 15.85 1.84
CA ASP A 187 -21.05 16.65 1.83
C ASP A 187 -21.51 16.92 0.39
N TYR A 188 -20.58 17.19 -0.53
CA TYR A 188 -20.90 17.36 -1.95
C TYR A 188 -21.53 16.10 -2.56
N LEU A 189 -20.96 14.92 -2.29
CA LEU A 189 -21.49 13.64 -2.78
C LEU A 189 -22.87 13.34 -2.18
N LYS A 190 -23.05 13.55 -0.87
CA LYS A 190 -24.33 13.36 -0.17
C LYS A 190 -25.43 14.27 -0.74
N ALA A 191 -25.14 15.55 -0.95
CA ALA A 191 -26.09 16.52 -1.48
C ALA A 191 -26.61 16.15 -2.89
N ARG A 192 -25.86 15.33 -3.63
CA ARG A 192 -26.23 14.85 -4.97
C ARG A 192 -26.72 13.41 -5.00
N GLY A 193 -26.82 12.75 -3.84
CA GLY A 193 -27.20 11.34 -3.76
C GLY A 193 -26.18 10.39 -4.38
N ARG A 194 -24.90 10.79 -4.43
CA ARG A 194 -23.79 10.04 -5.08
C ARG A 194 -22.79 9.45 -4.09
N ILE A 195 -23.11 9.47 -2.80
CA ILE A 195 -22.21 8.91 -1.76
C ILE A 195 -21.94 7.42 -1.94
N SER A 196 -22.82 6.68 -2.64
CA SER A 196 -22.61 5.26 -2.95
C SER A 196 -21.48 4.98 -3.92
N ASP A 197 -21.06 5.98 -4.70
CA ASP A 197 -19.94 5.83 -5.65
C ASP A 197 -18.60 5.81 -4.90
N PHE A 198 -18.55 6.40 -3.71
CA PHE A 198 -17.39 6.40 -2.84
C PHE A 198 -17.36 5.11 -1.99
N THR A 199 -16.69 4.09 -2.52
CA THR A 199 -16.70 2.74 -1.96
C THR A 199 -15.49 2.42 -1.08
N PHE A 200 -14.46 3.27 -1.09
CA PHE A 200 -13.33 3.21 -0.18
C PHE A 200 -12.61 4.56 -0.09
N PHE A 201 -11.84 4.75 0.97
CA PHE A 201 -10.95 5.89 1.15
C PHE A 201 -9.47 5.48 1.07
N SER A 202 -8.60 6.33 0.54
CA SER A 202 -7.16 6.06 0.49
C SER A 202 -6.32 7.29 0.85
N PHE A 203 -5.09 7.05 1.28
CA PHE A 203 -4.15 8.08 1.70
C PHE A 203 -2.72 7.54 1.71
N GLU A 204 -1.76 8.44 1.81
CA GLU A 204 -0.36 8.10 1.96
C GLU A 204 0.16 8.23 3.40
N HIS A 205 1.30 7.61 3.69
CA HIS A 205 1.94 7.78 5.00
C HIS A 205 3.47 7.81 4.91
N TYR A 206 4.04 9.01 5.07
CA TYR A 206 5.47 9.28 5.15
C TYR A 206 5.83 10.16 6.35
N PRO A 207 5.81 9.61 7.57
CA PRO A 207 5.87 10.40 8.80
C PRO A 207 7.18 11.21 8.94
N TYR A 208 8.23 10.87 8.21
CA TYR A 208 9.53 11.53 8.32
C TYR A 208 10.09 12.03 6.98
N GLN A 209 9.29 12.12 5.90
CA GLN A 209 9.68 12.61 4.56
C GLN A 209 10.54 13.89 4.64
N ASP A 210 10.05 14.88 5.38
CA ASP A 210 10.62 16.22 5.46
C ASP A 210 11.68 16.39 6.55
N LYS A 211 12.01 15.32 7.29
CA LYS A 211 13.01 15.40 8.36
C LYS A 211 14.41 15.20 7.77
N PRO A 212 15.34 16.17 7.93
CA PRO A 212 16.71 16.02 7.44
C PRO A 212 17.50 14.95 8.22
N THR A 213 17.09 14.62 9.44
CA THR A 213 17.62 13.50 10.23
C THR A 213 16.51 12.81 11.02
N TYR A 214 16.64 11.49 11.17
CA TYR A 214 15.65 10.63 11.80
C TYR A 214 16.29 9.84 12.96
N SER A 215 15.74 9.94 14.17
CA SER A 215 16.33 9.43 15.43
C SER A 215 15.60 8.21 15.98
N TRP A 216 16.24 7.36 16.78
CA TRP A 216 15.60 6.15 17.31
C TRP A 216 14.29 6.44 18.04
N ALA A 217 14.23 7.59 18.75
CA ALA A 217 13.07 8.03 19.51
C ALA A 217 11.81 8.26 18.66
N ASP A 218 11.97 8.50 17.35
CA ASP A 218 10.83 8.70 16.46
C ASP A 218 10.01 7.40 16.27
N LEU A 219 10.51 6.20 16.61
CA LEU A 219 9.69 4.97 16.61
C LEU A 219 8.54 5.00 17.62
N TYR A 220 8.68 5.76 18.71
CA TYR A 220 7.74 5.74 19.82
C TYR A 220 6.38 6.38 19.51
N PRO A 221 6.31 7.60 18.91
CA PRO A 221 5.04 8.26 18.62
C PRO A 221 4.27 7.65 17.42
N GLU A 222 4.93 6.84 16.59
CA GLU A 222 4.38 6.36 15.31
C GLU A 222 2.98 5.70 15.43
N PRO A 223 2.73 4.74 16.34
CA PRO A 223 1.38 4.20 16.52
C PRO A 223 0.34 5.28 16.89
N GLY A 224 0.76 6.30 17.65
CA GLY A 224 -0.10 7.41 18.02
C GLY A 224 -0.45 8.30 16.82
N TYR A 225 0.49 8.51 15.90
CA TYR A 225 0.21 9.21 14.64
C TYR A 225 -0.84 8.47 13.82
N VAL A 226 -0.66 7.16 13.60
CA VAL A 226 -1.59 6.34 12.83
C VAL A 226 -2.98 6.25 13.47
N SER A 227 -3.08 6.16 14.80
CA SER A 227 -4.40 6.16 15.47
C SER A 227 -5.08 7.54 15.47
N HIS A 228 -4.30 8.63 15.40
CA HIS A 228 -4.83 10.00 15.40
C HIS A 228 -5.28 10.46 14.00
N ILE A 229 -4.43 10.21 12.99
CA ILE A 229 -4.87 9.94 11.62
C ILE A 229 -5.94 8.84 11.67
N VAL A 230 -6.72 8.49 10.66
CA VAL A 230 -7.89 7.61 10.86
C VAL A 230 -8.99 8.17 11.80
N GLN A 231 -8.74 8.50 13.07
CA GLN A 231 -9.74 9.11 13.95
C GLN A 231 -10.20 10.47 13.42
N VAL A 232 -9.29 11.34 12.99
CA VAL A 232 -9.67 12.61 12.34
C VAL A 232 -10.52 12.37 11.08
N TRP A 233 -10.26 11.30 10.31
CA TRP A 233 -11.02 10.94 9.10
C TRP A 233 -12.43 10.51 9.47
N LYS A 234 -12.55 9.68 10.51
CA LYS A 234 -13.82 9.27 11.11
C LYS A 234 -14.59 10.50 11.61
N ASP A 235 -13.92 11.43 12.30
CA ASP A 235 -14.51 12.66 12.82
C ASP A 235 -14.96 13.61 11.70
N ASN A 236 -14.25 13.60 10.57
CA ASN A 236 -14.62 14.33 9.34
C ASN A 236 -15.66 13.63 8.48
N GLY A 237 -16.24 12.54 8.97
CA GLY A 237 -17.45 11.93 8.42
C GLY A 237 -17.19 10.78 7.44
N LEU A 238 -15.99 10.22 7.41
CA LEU A 238 -15.69 8.98 6.69
C LEU A 238 -16.72 7.89 7.05
N PRO A 239 -17.45 7.30 6.09
CA PRO A 239 -18.44 6.28 6.38
C PRO A 239 -17.81 5.04 7.05
N SER A 240 -18.42 4.57 8.15
CA SER A 240 -17.88 3.44 8.92
C SER A 240 -18.03 2.07 8.23
N ASN A 241 -18.77 2.00 7.13
CA ASN A 241 -19.09 0.78 6.40
C ASN A 241 -18.27 0.61 5.11
N ILE A 242 -17.34 1.51 4.82
CA ILE A 242 -16.40 1.37 3.70
C ILE A 242 -14.98 1.12 4.24
N PRO A 243 -14.14 0.35 3.52
CA PRO A 243 -12.75 0.21 3.89
C PRO A 243 -11.98 1.52 3.65
N PHE A 244 -10.85 1.64 4.35
CA PHE A 244 -9.82 2.60 3.99
C PHE A 244 -8.48 1.88 3.81
N PHE A 245 -7.61 2.46 3.00
CA PHE A 245 -6.31 1.90 2.63
C PHE A 245 -5.24 2.96 2.79
N MET A 246 -4.05 2.59 3.28
CA MET A 246 -2.88 3.40 2.94
C MET A 246 -2.33 2.83 1.64
N THR A 247 -2.38 3.59 0.56
CA THR A 247 -2.06 3.15 -0.81
C THR A 247 -0.63 3.46 -1.22
N GLU A 248 0.03 4.34 -0.47
CA GLU A 248 1.44 4.61 -0.63
C GLU A 248 2.06 4.95 0.74
N GLY A 249 3.22 4.37 1.06
CA GLY A 249 3.90 4.76 2.28
C GLY A 249 5.19 4.02 2.57
N ASN A 250 6.04 4.72 3.31
CA ASN A 250 7.29 4.24 3.87
C ASN A 250 7.70 5.17 5.00
N ILE A 251 8.77 4.84 5.72
CA ILE A 251 9.22 5.63 6.87
C ILE A 251 9.65 7.07 6.50
N GLY A 252 10.08 7.32 5.25
CA GLY A 252 10.46 8.65 4.75
C GLY A 252 11.80 9.19 5.31
N GLY A 253 12.28 10.31 4.74
CA GLY A 253 13.38 11.12 5.31
C GLY A 253 14.80 10.69 4.95
N GLY A 254 15.03 10.08 3.78
CA GLY A 254 16.38 9.66 3.35
C GLY A 254 17.05 8.63 4.28
N ALA A 255 16.27 7.95 5.12
CA ALA A 255 16.73 6.84 5.92
C ALA A 255 17.15 5.70 4.97
N GLY A 256 18.42 5.62 4.60
CA GLY A 256 18.90 4.55 3.73
C GLY A 256 18.66 3.14 4.32
N THR A 257 19.25 2.13 3.69
CA THR A 257 19.41 0.80 4.31
C THR A 257 20.13 0.96 5.64
N THR A 258 19.37 1.07 6.73
CA THR A 258 19.85 1.35 8.08
C THR A 258 19.76 0.08 8.91
N THR A 259 20.07 0.19 10.19
CA THR A 259 19.82 -0.88 11.17
C THR A 259 18.33 -1.30 11.17
N VAL A 260 17.98 -2.33 11.94
CA VAL A 260 16.62 -2.92 12.00
C VAL A 260 15.47 -1.97 12.33
N LYS A 261 15.74 -0.69 12.58
CA LYS A 261 14.77 0.39 12.80
C LYS A 261 13.62 0.41 11.77
N GLY A 262 13.94 0.36 10.48
CA GLY A 262 12.91 0.36 9.42
C GLY A 262 12.01 -0.88 9.50
N ALA A 263 12.56 -2.01 9.96
CA ALA A 263 11.80 -3.23 10.22
C ALA A 263 10.81 -3.03 11.37
N LEU A 264 11.28 -2.42 12.48
CA LEU A 264 10.44 -2.14 13.67
C LEU A 264 9.31 -1.17 13.33
N TRP A 265 9.64 -0.08 12.63
CA TRP A 265 8.65 0.88 12.15
C TRP A 265 7.60 0.19 11.28
N LEU A 266 8.00 -0.62 10.29
CA LEU A 266 7.05 -1.30 9.42
C LEU A 266 6.13 -2.25 10.20
N ALA A 267 6.67 -2.98 11.17
CA ALA A 267 5.88 -3.88 12.02
C ALA A 267 4.87 -3.11 12.89
N ASP A 268 5.28 -2.00 13.50
CA ASP A 268 4.40 -1.16 14.30
C ASP A 268 3.35 -0.45 13.46
N TYR A 269 3.77 0.12 12.34
CA TYR A 269 2.91 0.79 11.40
C TYR A 269 1.81 -0.16 10.90
N VAL A 270 2.18 -1.32 10.35
CA VAL A 270 1.22 -2.31 9.84
C VAL A 270 0.34 -2.84 10.98
N GLY A 271 0.93 -3.15 12.15
CA GLY A 271 0.18 -3.59 13.32
C GLY A 271 -0.90 -2.58 13.75
N THR A 272 -0.56 -1.29 13.75
CA THR A 272 -1.45 -0.20 14.14
C THR A 272 -2.53 0.04 13.09
N MET A 273 -2.16 0.13 11.80
CA MET A 273 -3.10 0.29 10.69
C MET A 273 -4.19 -0.77 10.70
N MET A 274 -3.80 -2.04 10.84
CA MET A 274 -4.79 -3.13 10.92
C MET A 274 -5.65 -2.99 12.18
N SER A 275 -5.07 -2.58 13.31
CA SER A 275 -5.80 -2.39 14.58
C SER A 275 -6.85 -1.27 14.49
N GLU A 276 -6.59 -0.25 13.67
CA GLU A 276 -7.51 0.86 13.40
C GLU A 276 -8.61 0.53 12.37
N GLY A 277 -8.51 -0.64 11.73
CA GLY A 277 -9.49 -1.17 10.78
C GLY A 277 -9.15 -0.95 9.31
N ALA A 278 -7.89 -0.69 8.98
CA ALA A 278 -7.46 -0.58 7.59
C ALA A 278 -7.75 -1.86 6.82
N GLY A 279 -8.19 -1.74 5.57
CA GLY A 279 -8.44 -2.88 4.70
C GLY A 279 -7.16 -3.48 4.10
N ALA A 280 -6.12 -2.66 3.93
CA ALA A 280 -4.80 -3.02 3.41
C ALA A 280 -3.80 -1.86 3.58
N THR A 281 -2.51 -2.20 3.43
CA THR A 281 -1.39 -1.25 3.37
C THR A 281 -0.49 -1.64 2.19
N TYR A 282 -0.05 -0.68 1.39
CA TYR A 282 0.79 -0.87 0.21
C TYR A 282 2.20 -0.25 0.40
N TYR A 283 3.24 -1.02 0.12
CA TYR A 283 4.61 -0.59 0.35
C TYR A 283 5.14 0.22 -0.85
N PHE A 284 5.58 1.47 -0.62
CA PHE A 284 6.21 2.25 -1.67
C PHE A 284 7.60 1.73 -2.04
N HIS A 285 7.97 1.80 -3.33
CA HIS A 285 9.17 1.15 -3.89
C HIS A 285 9.16 -0.38 -3.78
N TYR A 286 7.99 -1.00 -3.95
CA TYR A 286 7.87 -2.44 -4.10
C TYR A 286 8.70 -2.97 -5.28
N MET A 287 8.73 -2.23 -6.40
CA MET A 287 9.56 -2.55 -7.55
C MET A 287 11.01 -2.09 -7.30
N PRO A 288 11.99 -3.01 -7.29
CA PRO A 288 13.37 -2.64 -7.00
C PRO A 288 13.99 -1.86 -8.17
N ASN A 289 14.86 -0.90 -7.85
CA ASN A 289 15.59 -0.08 -8.83
C ASN A 289 17.10 -0.14 -8.54
N PRO A 290 17.95 -0.46 -9.54
CA PRO A 290 19.38 -0.66 -9.31
C PRO A 290 20.20 0.60 -8.99
N VAL A 291 19.63 1.80 -9.18
CA VAL A 291 20.40 3.07 -9.11
C VAL A 291 20.07 3.93 -7.88
N HIS A 292 19.07 3.55 -7.07
CA HIS A 292 18.68 4.36 -5.91
C HIS A 292 19.04 3.73 -4.58
N TYR A 293 20.26 4.03 -4.09
CA TYR A 293 20.65 3.77 -2.69
C TYR A 293 19.89 4.64 -1.67
N GLY A 294 18.98 5.52 -2.10
CA GLY A 294 18.20 6.43 -1.24
C GLY A 294 16.69 6.15 -1.18
N ALA A 295 16.19 5.20 -1.98
CA ALA A 295 14.76 4.91 -2.15
C ALA A 295 14.47 3.50 -1.62
N TYR A 296 14.08 3.37 -0.35
CA TYR A 296 13.78 2.15 0.43
C TYR A 296 13.33 0.92 -0.37
N PRO A 297 14.25 0.19 -1.03
CA PRO A 297 13.80 -0.80 -1.98
C PRO A 297 13.35 -2.00 -1.17
N LEU A 298 12.32 -2.70 -1.63
CA LEU A 298 11.95 -3.97 -0.98
C LEU A 298 13.04 -5.05 -1.20
N LEU A 299 13.87 -4.91 -2.24
CA LEU A 299 14.98 -5.80 -2.56
C LEU A 299 16.19 -4.98 -3.03
N LEU A 300 17.40 -5.35 -2.60
CA LEU A 300 18.62 -4.79 -3.18
C LEU A 300 18.93 -5.53 -4.47
N ILE A 301 19.06 -4.79 -5.58
CA ILE A 301 19.41 -5.35 -6.89
C ILE A 301 20.63 -4.64 -7.49
N ASP A 302 21.43 -5.37 -8.26
CA ASP A 302 22.52 -4.80 -9.06
C ASP A 302 22.01 -4.23 -10.40
N GLU A 303 22.88 -3.52 -11.14
CA GLU A 303 22.58 -2.96 -12.47
C GLU A 303 22.14 -4.00 -13.52
N SER A 304 22.38 -5.29 -13.25
CA SER A 304 21.90 -6.42 -14.07
C SER A 304 20.58 -6.99 -13.55
N TYR A 305 19.89 -6.30 -12.64
CA TYR A 305 18.63 -6.67 -12.00
C TYR A 305 18.69 -7.98 -11.21
N LYS A 306 19.88 -8.38 -10.72
CA LYS A 306 20.02 -9.53 -9.81
C LYS A 306 19.85 -9.10 -8.37
N VAL A 307 19.12 -9.89 -7.58
CA VAL A 307 19.02 -9.67 -6.13
C VAL A 307 20.37 -9.92 -5.47
N ILE A 308 20.87 -8.92 -4.75
CA ILE A 308 22.15 -8.93 -4.04
C ILE A 308 22.00 -8.81 -2.52
N GLY A 309 20.79 -8.56 -2.02
CA GLY A 309 20.53 -8.50 -0.58
C GLY A 309 19.08 -8.20 -0.23
N TYR A 310 18.77 -8.38 1.05
CA TYR A 310 17.42 -8.26 1.60
C TYR A 310 17.38 -7.22 2.72
N PRO A 311 16.74 -6.05 2.52
CA PRO A 311 16.66 -5.02 3.54
C PRO A 311 15.88 -5.45 4.80
N PRO A 312 16.03 -4.76 5.93
CA PRO A 312 15.30 -5.10 7.16
C PRO A 312 13.78 -5.10 6.97
N GLN A 313 13.25 -4.20 6.14
CA GLN A 313 11.82 -4.11 5.83
C GLN A 313 11.33 -5.32 5.02
N TYR A 314 12.16 -5.94 4.19
CA TYR A 314 11.84 -7.22 3.55
C TYR A 314 11.69 -8.33 4.58
N MET A 315 12.64 -8.42 5.52
CA MET A 315 12.61 -9.42 6.59
C MET A 315 11.41 -9.21 7.52
N ALA A 316 11.10 -7.97 7.91
CA ALA A 316 9.87 -7.65 8.64
C ALA A 316 8.61 -8.04 7.86
N SER A 317 8.57 -7.76 6.55
CA SER A 317 7.44 -8.17 5.70
C SER A 317 7.25 -9.69 5.72
N LEU A 318 8.33 -10.48 5.76
CA LEU A 318 8.23 -11.94 5.93
C LEU A 318 7.68 -12.33 7.31
N VAL A 319 8.13 -11.68 8.39
CA VAL A 319 7.61 -11.93 9.75
C VAL A 319 6.12 -11.59 9.83
N ILE A 320 5.71 -10.44 9.31
CA ILE A 320 4.32 -9.97 9.27
C ILE A 320 3.47 -10.95 8.48
N THR A 321 3.81 -11.21 7.21
CA THR A 321 2.94 -11.92 6.26
C THR A 321 2.94 -13.45 6.40
N LYS A 322 3.98 -14.04 7.00
CA LYS A 322 4.10 -15.51 7.14
C LYS A 322 3.99 -16.00 8.57
N GLU A 323 4.34 -15.19 9.56
CA GLU A 323 4.44 -15.64 10.94
C GLU A 323 3.37 -15.01 11.83
N TRP A 324 3.23 -13.68 11.81
CA TRP A 324 2.18 -12.99 12.54
C TRP A 324 0.80 -13.36 11.97
N VAL A 325 0.53 -13.00 10.72
CA VAL A 325 -0.62 -13.51 9.98
C VAL A 325 -0.27 -14.81 9.24
N GLN A 326 -1.30 -15.51 8.79
CA GLN A 326 -1.21 -16.67 7.92
C GLN A 326 -1.42 -16.21 6.47
N PRO A 327 -0.58 -16.63 5.50
CA PRO A 327 -0.71 -16.23 4.10
C PRO A 327 -1.78 -17.07 3.39
N VAL A 328 -3.03 -16.90 3.79
CA VAL A 328 -4.21 -17.59 3.24
C VAL A 328 -5.34 -16.61 2.99
N ASP A 329 -6.19 -16.94 2.03
CA ASP A 329 -7.44 -16.23 1.78
C ASP A 329 -8.50 -16.66 2.81
N ALA A 330 -8.32 -16.22 4.05
CA ALA A 330 -9.25 -16.45 5.14
C ALA A 330 -9.14 -15.35 6.21
N PRO A 331 -10.26 -15.00 6.87
CA PRO A 331 -10.28 -13.91 7.83
C PRO A 331 -9.46 -14.23 9.08
N HIS A 332 -8.59 -13.30 9.45
CA HIS A 332 -7.98 -13.24 10.78
C HIS A 332 -8.86 -12.36 11.66
N LYS A 333 -9.06 -12.74 12.93
CA LYS A 333 -9.74 -11.85 13.88
C LYS A 333 -8.70 -11.08 14.67
N GLN A 334 -8.70 -9.77 14.56
CA GLN A 334 -7.80 -8.91 15.31
C GLN A 334 -8.41 -8.51 16.65
N PHE A 335 -7.57 -8.47 17.68
CA PHE A 335 -7.96 -8.13 19.04
C PHE A 335 -7.12 -6.96 19.53
N LYS A 336 -7.75 -6.08 20.32
CA LYS A 336 -7.03 -5.02 21.03
C LYS A 336 -6.01 -5.66 21.98
N ALA A 337 -4.80 -5.14 21.93
CA ALA A 337 -3.72 -5.51 22.84
C ALA A 337 -3.13 -4.23 23.43
N ALA A 338 -2.55 -4.36 24.62
CA ALA A 338 -1.87 -3.27 25.31
C ALA A 338 -0.63 -3.83 26.00
N SER A 339 0.32 -2.94 26.27
CA SER A 339 1.57 -3.24 26.94
C SER A 339 1.78 -2.23 28.06
N ASP A 340 2.31 -2.70 29.18
CA ASP A 340 2.71 -1.89 30.33
C ASP A 340 4.23 -1.69 30.41
N VAL A 341 4.98 -2.17 29.40
CA VAL A 341 6.43 -1.94 29.28
C VAL A 341 6.68 -0.52 28.79
N ASN A 342 7.04 0.36 29.71
CA ASN A 342 7.25 1.78 29.44
C ASN A 342 8.63 2.25 29.91
N ASP A 343 9.15 3.31 29.30
CA ASP A 343 10.29 4.04 29.83
C ASP A 343 9.87 5.06 30.92
N ALA A 344 10.86 5.74 31.51
CA ALA A 344 10.62 6.76 32.53
C ALA A 344 9.90 8.01 32.02
N ALA A 345 9.88 8.24 30.69
CA ALA A 345 9.15 9.33 30.05
C ALA A 345 7.70 8.93 29.69
N GLY A 346 7.31 7.68 29.93
CA GLY A 346 5.98 7.16 29.61
C GLY A 346 5.83 6.67 28.17
N ASN A 347 6.91 6.55 27.41
CA ASN A 347 6.86 5.94 26.09
C ASN A 347 6.69 4.43 26.25
N VAL A 348 5.74 3.85 25.51
CA VAL A 348 5.60 2.39 25.41
C VAL A 348 6.82 1.83 24.68
N LEU A 349 7.60 0.96 25.30
CA LEU A 349 8.80 0.38 24.69
C LEU A 349 8.50 -0.87 23.87
N VAL A 350 7.49 -1.65 24.29
CA VAL A 350 7.06 -2.87 23.60
C VAL A 350 5.61 -2.71 23.16
N THR A 351 5.32 -2.71 21.87
CA THR A 351 3.94 -2.80 21.36
C THR A 351 3.51 -4.26 21.19
N ALA A 352 2.20 -4.47 21.06
CA ALA A 352 1.63 -5.80 20.84
C ALA A 352 0.46 -5.73 19.85
N TYR A 353 0.41 -6.70 18.92
CA TYR A 353 -0.69 -6.85 17.96
C TYR A 353 -1.12 -8.32 17.90
N ALA A 354 -2.37 -8.59 18.29
CA ALA A 354 -2.87 -9.94 18.48
C ALA A 354 -3.91 -10.32 17.42
N VAL A 355 -3.75 -11.50 16.84
CA VAL A 355 -4.73 -12.08 15.91
C VAL A 355 -5.04 -13.53 16.28
N GLU A 356 -6.32 -13.90 16.15
CA GLU A 356 -6.76 -15.29 16.01
C GLU A 356 -6.68 -15.65 14.52
N ARG A 357 -5.86 -16.65 14.19
CA ARG A 357 -5.59 -17.10 12.83
C ARG A 357 -6.64 -18.11 12.36
N PRO A 358 -6.84 -18.25 11.03
CA PRO A 358 -7.72 -19.26 10.44
C PRO A 358 -7.37 -20.71 10.82
N ASP A 359 -6.10 -20.98 11.12
CA ASP A 359 -5.62 -22.29 11.60
C ASP A 359 -5.98 -22.59 13.09
N GLY A 360 -6.72 -21.69 13.75
CA GLY A 360 -7.14 -21.82 15.15
C GLY A 360 -6.05 -21.50 16.17
N GLN A 361 -4.88 -21.01 15.73
CA GLN A 361 -3.84 -20.53 16.63
C GLN A 361 -4.01 -19.04 16.93
N TRP A 362 -3.52 -18.64 18.10
CA TRP A 362 -3.30 -17.25 18.43
C TRP A 362 -1.88 -16.86 18.02
N SER A 363 -1.74 -15.63 17.52
CA SER A 363 -0.46 -15.06 17.12
C SER A 363 -0.36 -13.63 17.66
N VAL A 364 0.73 -13.35 18.38
CA VAL A 364 1.00 -12.03 18.95
C VAL A 364 2.33 -11.54 18.40
N MET A 365 2.30 -10.46 17.63
CA MET A 365 3.50 -9.74 17.20
C MET A 365 3.85 -8.70 18.26
N LEU A 366 5.06 -8.79 18.81
CA LEU A 366 5.61 -7.89 19.81
C LEU A 366 6.77 -7.12 19.19
N VAL A 367 6.73 -5.79 19.21
CA VAL A 367 7.82 -4.96 18.69
C VAL A 367 8.55 -4.32 19.87
N ASN A 368 9.73 -4.83 20.20
CA ASN A 368 10.61 -4.21 21.19
C ASN A 368 11.39 -3.08 20.52
N ARG A 369 10.92 -1.85 20.77
CA ARG A 369 11.53 -0.61 20.29
C ARG A 369 12.62 -0.09 21.21
N ASP A 370 12.96 -0.76 22.31
CA ASP A 370 14.12 -0.38 23.12
C ASP A 370 15.41 -0.76 22.38
N GLN A 371 16.24 0.24 22.04
CA GLN A 371 17.49 0.00 21.31
C GLN A 371 18.55 -0.73 22.14
N SER A 372 18.46 -0.62 23.46
CA SER A 372 19.56 -0.95 24.36
C SER A 372 19.25 -2.14 25.26
N ASN A 373 17.97 -2.41 25.56
CA ASN A 373 17.59 -3.42 26.54
C ASN A 373 16.70 -4.50 25.96
N ASP A 374 17.02 -5.73 26.34
CA ASP A 374 16.11 -6.86 26.22
C ASP A 374 14.98 -6.69 27.24
N HIS A 375 13.79 -7.15 26.87
CA HIS A 375 12.63 -7.18 27.75
C HIS A 375 12.13 -8.61 27.94
N ALA A 376 11.50 -8.88 29.07
CA ALA A 376 10.86 -10.16 29.35
C ALA A 376 9.40 -9.89 29.72
N VAL A 377 8.46 -10.43 28.93
CA VAL A 377 7.03 -10.11 29.07
C VAL A 377 6.21 -11.34 29.41
N ARG A 378 5.15 -11.14 30.19
CA ARG A 378 4.04 -12.09 30.28
C ARG A 378 2.99 -11.70 29.25
N VAL A 379 2.38 -12.69 28.61
CA VAL A 379 1.28 -12.48 27.67
C VAL A 379 0.02 -13.14 28.23
N SER A 380 -0.98 -12.33 28.53
CA SER A 380 -2.30 -12.78 29.00
C SER A 380 -3.39 -12.37 28.01
N PHE A 381 -4.41 -13.20 27.91
CA PHE A 381 -5.56 -12.99 27.06
C PHE A 381 -6.79 -12.85 27.95
N ALA A 382 -7.24 -11.62 28.14
CA ALA A 382 -8.37 -11.28 29.00
C ALA A 382 -9.70 -11.19 28.21
N GLY A 383 -10.80 -11.51 28.88
CA GLY A 383 -12.15 -11.31 28.31
C GLY A 383 -12.54 -12.25 27.17
N LEU A 384 -11.70 -13.24 26.82
CA LEU A 384 -12.03 -14.21 25.78
C LEU A 384 -13.07 -15.23 26.29
N PRO A 385 -14.08 -15.59 25.46
CA PRO A 385 -14.94 -16.72 25.77
C PRO A 385 -14.14 -18.03 25.83
N ALA A 386 -14.60 -18.97 26.65
CA ALA A 386 -14.05 -20.32 26.69
C ALA A 386 -14.17 -20.99 25.31
N SER A 387 -13.19 -21.82 24.95
CA SER A 387 -13.14 -22.50 23.65
C SER A 387 -14.48 -23.19 23.33
N GLY A 388 -15.08 -22.88 22.18
CA GLY A 388 -16.37 -23.44 21.75
C GLY A 388 -17.63 -22.69 22.24
N SER A 389 -17.49 -21.62 23.02
CA SER A 389 -18.64 -20.84 23.50
C SER A 389 -19.03 -19.75 22.50
N LYS A 390 -20.21 -19.85 21.88
CA LYS A 390 -20.84 -18.73 21.15
C LYS A 390 -21.49 -17.78 22.15
N GLY A 391 -20.80 -16.75 22.61
CA GLY A 391 -21.38 -15.81 23.58
C GLY A 391 -20.51 -14.60 23.92
N LYS A 392 -21.19 -13.46 24.14
CA LYS A 392 -20.67 -12.11 24.42
C LYS A 392 -19.66 -12.07 25.57
N ASP A 393 -18.77 -11.08 25.48
CA ASP A 393 -17.84 -10.62 26.51
C ASP A 393 -18.36 -10.88 27.92
N VAL A 394 -17.74 -11.84 28.61
CA VAL A 394 -18.01 -12.09 30.00
C VAL A 394 -17.22 -11.03 30.77
N LYS A 395 -17.91 -10.02 31.33
CA LYS A 395 -17.33 -9.21 32.41
C LYS A 395 -16.93 -10.18 33.53
N GLY A 396 -15.62 -10.34 33.76
CA GLY A 396 -15.06 -11.35 34.66
C GLY A 396 -14.57 -12.64 33.97
N GLY A 397 -14.37 -12.64 32.65
CA GLY A 397 -13.77 -13.76 31.92
C GLY A 397 -12.40 -14.15 32.47
N ARG A 398 -12.14 -15.45 32.55
CA ARG A 398 -10.88 -16.03 33.04
C ARG A 398 -9.72 -15.59 32.14
N GLU A 399 -8.61 -15.16 32.74
CA GLU A 399 -7.36 -14.95 31.99
C GLU A 399 -6.90 -16.28 31.39
N ARG A 400 -6.60 -16.25 30.08
CA ARG A 400 -6.02 -17.37 29.36
C ARG A 400 -4.58 -17.02 28.99
N TYR A 401 -3.78 -18.06 28.78
CA TYR A 401 -2.36 -17.93 28.44
C TYR A 401 -2.03 -18.90 27.33
N PHE A 402 -0.90 -18.69 26.65
CA PHE A 402 -0.41 -19.74 25.76
C PHE A 402 -0.18 -21.04 26.54
N SER A 403 -0.39 -22.16 25.87
CA SER A 403 -0.30 -23.50 26.44
C SER A 403 0.64 -24.38 25.64
N GLY A 404 1.25 -25.37 26.29
CA GLY A 404 2.11 -26.35 25.64
C GLY A 404 3.36 -25.70 25.03
N GLN A 405 3.58 -25.95 23.74
CA GLN A 405 4.69 -25.39 22.98
C GLN A 405 4.23 -24.20 22.14
N VAL A 406 4.97 -23.10 22.24
CA VAL A 406 4.70 -21.84 21.54
C VAL A 406 5.83 -21.59 20.56
N ALA A 407 5.50 -21.41 19.29
CA ALA A 407 6.49 -20.99 18.30
C ALA A 407 6.91 -19.55 18.61
N ARG A 408 8.23 -19.32 18.66
CA ARG A 408 8.83 -18.00 18.84
C ARG A 408 9.68 -17.70 17.62
N ILE A 409 9.29 -16.67 16.86
CA ILE A 409 10.01 -16.19 15.69
C ILE A 409 10.50 -14.78 15.99
N THR A 410 11.80 -14.52 15.83
CA THR A 410 12.40 -13.22 16.16
C THR A 410 13.23 -12.70 15.01
N PHE A 411 13.11 -11.40 14.72
CA PHE A 411 13.99 -10.68 13.81
C PHE A 411 14.36 -9.33 14.43
N GLY A 412 15.65 -9.08 14.61
CA GLY A 412 16.15 -7.83 15.14
C GLY A 412 17.65 -7.70 14.98
N SER A 413 18.27 -6.90 15.85
CA SER A 413 19.70 -6.54 15.73
C SER A 413 20.64 -7.74 15.89
N ASN A 414 20.15 -8.88 16.38
CA ASN A 414 20.92 -10.12 16.49
C ASN A 414 20.93 -10.92 15.18
N GLU A 415 19.88 -10.80 14.37
CA GLU A 415 19.75 -11.49 13.09
C GLU A 415 20.22 -10.62 11.91
N TYR A 416 20.18 -9.30 12.06
CA TYR A 416 20.52 -8.36 10.99
C TYR A 416 21.30 -7.15 11.48
N GLN A 417 22.44 -6.84 10.86
CA GLN A 417 23.17 -5.58 11.05
C GLN A 417 23.71 -5.06 9.74
N TRP A 418 23.36 -3.83 9.37
CA TRP A 418 23.89 -3.17 8.19
C TRP A 418 25.22 -2.47 8.48
N HIS A 419 26.23 -2.76 7.67
CA HIS A 419 27.53 -2.10 7.66
C HIS A 419 27.55 -1.05 6.56
N GLN A 420 27.72 0.22 6.93
CA GLN A 420 27.76 1.33 5.98
C GLN A 420 29.15 1.46 5.33
N GLU A 421 29.32 0.85 4.16
CA GLU A 421 30.60 0.85 3.41
C GLU A 421 30.44 1.38 1.97
N GLY A 422 29.58 2.39 1.79
CA GLY A 422 29.27 2.95 0.47
C GLY A 422 28.65 1.90 -0.46
N THR A 423 29.20 1.74 -1.67
CA THR A 423 28.77 0.70 -2.63
C THR A 423 29.12 -0.72 -2.20
N GLN A 424 29.92 -0.89 -1.13
CA GLN A 424 30.21 -2.19 -0.50
C GLN A 424 29.36 -2.41 0.76
N GLY A 425 28.39 -1.54 1.03
CA GLY A 425 27.47 -1.70 2.14
C GLY A 425 26.77 -3.06 2.06
N HIS A 426 26.77 -3.78 3.17
CA HIS A 426 26.24 -5.13 3.26
C HIS A 426 25.68 -5.40 4.66
N ALA A 427 24.89 -6.45 4.79
CA ALA A 427 24.44 -6.93 6.08
C ALA A 427 25.37 -8.05 6.58
N ASP A 428 25.80 -7.98 7.83
CA ASP A 428 26.46 -9.08 8.55
C ASP A 428 26.22 -8.94 10.07
N PRO A 429 25.39 -9.79 10.70
CA PRO A 429 24.65 -10.88 10.08
C PRO A 429 23.62 -10.38 9.06
N ASP A 430 23.36 -11.19 8.03
CA ASP A 430 22.24 -11.06 7.07
C ASP A 430 21.29 -12.25 7.22
N GLY A 431 20.93 -12.54 8.46
CA GLY A 431 20.19 -13.74 8.82
C GLY A 431 18.69 -13.59 8.56
N PRO A 432 18.00 -14.67 8.15
CA PRO A 432 16.54 -14.70 8.19
C PRO A 432 16.04 -14.63 9.64
N PRO A 433 14.74 -14.37 9.86
CA PRO A 433 14.15 -14.44 11.20
C PRO A 433 14.45 -15.78 11.90
N ALA A 434 14.98 -15.71 13.12
CA ALA A 434 15.30 -16.86 13.95
C ALA A 434 14.02 -17.56 14.43
N LYS A 435 13.93 -18.87 14.28
CA LYS A 435 12.78 -19.67 14.71
C LYS A 435 13.16 -20.61 15.84
N SER A 436 12.33 -20.63 16.87
CA SER A 436 12.50 -21.47 18.06
C SER A 436 11.15 -21.86 18.64
N THR A 437 11.16 -22.65 19.70
CA THR A 437 9.96 -23.00 20.46
C THR A 437 10.23 -22.78 21.94
N VAL A 438 9.26 -22.18 22.62
CA VAL A 438 9.28 -21.90 24.05
C VAL A 438 8.06 -22.52 24.72
N LYS A 439 8.12 -22.71 26.03
CA LYS A 439 6.99 -23.21 26.79
C LYS A 439 5.89 -22.14 26.86
N GLY A 440 4.62 -22.54 26.88
CA GLY A 440 3.51 -21.67 27.24
C GLY A 440 3.10 -21.83 28.71
N GLY A 441 2.66 -20.74 29.33
CA GLY A 441 2.08 -20.79 30.68
C GLY A 441 1.74 -19.41 31.23
N ALA A 442 1.01 -19.40 32.36
CA ALA A 442 0.60 -18.17 33.04
C ALA A 442 1.78 -17.36 33.59
N GLU A 443 2.78 -18.05 34.11
CA GLU A 443 3.99 -17.44 34.69
C GLU A 443 5.17 -17.42 33.71
N GLU A 444 4.94 -17.74 32.43
CA GLU A 444 6.01 -17.77 31.45
C GLU A 444 6.44 -16.34 31.06
N LEU A 445 7.75 -16.11 31.09
CA LEU A 445 8.38 -14.87 30.66
C LEU A 445 9.01 -15.05 29.28
N TYR A 446 8.35 -14.50 28.26
CA TYR A 446 8.84 -14.53 26.88
C TYR A 446 9.91 -13.46 26.69
N GLN A 447 11.10 -13.88 26.28
CA GLN A 447 12.24 -13.00 26.05
C GLN A 447 12.09 -12.26 24.70
N LEU A 448 12.23 -10.95 24.74
CA LEU A 448 12.18 -10.04 23.61
C LEU A 448 13.54 -9.33 23.51
N PRO A 449 14.42 -9.74 22.57
CA PRO A 449 15.69 -9.05 22.38
C PRO A 449 15.48 -7.58 22.08
N LYS A 450 16.44 -6.73 22.46
CA LYS A 450 16.45 -5.30 22.10
C LYS A 450 16.29 -5.11 20.60
N ALA A 451 15.63 -4.03 20.20
CA ALA A 451 15.44 -3.66 18.81
C ALA A 451 15.02 -4.85 17.93
N SER A 452 13.88 -5.48 18.26
CA SER A 452 13.43 -6.69 17.57
C SER A 452 11.91 -6.77 17.42
N ILE A 453 11.49 -7.54 16.42
CA ILE A 453 10.12 -8.03 16.23
C ILE A 453 10.13 -9.48 16.70
N THR A 454 9.23 -9.85 17.62
CA THR A 454 9.03 -11.23 18.05
C THR A 454 7.58 -11.64 17.87
N VAL A 455 7.33 -12.72 17.14
CA VAL A 455 6.02 -13.36 17.02
C VAL A 455 5.96 -14.57 17.93
N LEU A 456 4.95 -14.59 18.81
CA LEU A 456 4.56 -15.77 19.59
C LEU A 456 3.31 -16.36 18.98
N ARG A 457 3.37 -17.64 18.57
CA ARG A 457 2.24 -18.35 17.94
C ARG A 457 1.98 -19.67 18.65
N GLY A 458 0.73 -19.88 19.07
CA GLY A 458 0.34 -21.11 19.77
C GLY A 458 -1.15 -21.17 20.14
N ARG A 459 -1.52 -22.20 20.90
CA ARG A 459 -2.88 -22.37 21.44
C ARG A 459 -2.99 -21.81 22.85
N LEU A 460 -4.18 -21.37 23.23
CA LEU A 460 -4.44 -20.92 24.59
C LEU A 460 -4.87 -22.07 25.49
N THR A 461 -4.63 -21.95 26.79
CA THR A 461 -5.23 -22.79 27.84
C THR A 461 -6.75 -22.76 27.73
N ASP A 462 -7.43 -23.87 28.00
CA ASP A 462 -8.91 -23.92 27.98
C ASP A 462 -9.58 -23.00 29.01
#